data_AF-A0A2J8J2J1-F1
#
_entry.id   AF-A0A2J8J2J1-F1
#
_cell.length_a   1.000
_cell.length_b   1.000
_cell.length_c   1.000
_cell.angle_alpha   90.00
_cell.angle_beta   90.00
_cell.angle_gamma   90.00
#
_symmetry.space_group_name_H-M   'P 1'
#
loop_
_entity.id
_entity.type
_entity.pdbx_description
1 polymer ?
#
loop_
_entity_poly.entity_id
_entity_poly.type
_entity_poly.pdbx_seq_one_letter_code
_entity_poly.pdbx_strand_id
1 'polypeptide(L)'
;MLRCGQMMLAQALICRHLGRDWSWEKQKEQPKEYQRILQCFLDRKDCCYSIHQMAQMGVGEGKSIGEWFGPNTVAQVLKKLALFDEWNSLAVYVSMDNTVVIEDIKKMCRVLPLSIDTPGDRPPDSLTASNQSKGTSAYCSAWKPLLLIVPLRLGINQINPVYVDAFKECFKMPQSLGALGGKPNNAYYFIGFLGDELIFLD
;
A
#
# COMPACT_ATOMS: atom_id res chain seq x y z
N MET A 1 -1.95 -7.16 -15.85
CA MET A 1 -1.67 -7.31 -14.40
C MET A 1 -0.87 -6.14 -13.84
N LEU A 2 0.27 -5.75 -14.45
CA LEU A 2 1.05 -4.59 -13.96
C LEU A 2 0.19 -3.33 -13.79
N ARG A 3 -0.62 -2.99 -14.81
CA ARG A 3 -1.57 -1.86 -14.75
C ARG A 3 -2.61 -2.00 -13.64
N CYS A 4 -3.17 -3.19 -13.43
CA CYS A 4 -4.09 -3.45 -12.32
C CYS A 4 -3.41 -3.20 -10.96
N GLY A 5 -2.14 -3.61 -10.82
CA GLY A 5 -1.33 -3.30 -9.64
C GLY A 5 -1.10 -1.80 -9.45
N GLN A 6 -0.83 -1.05 -10.52
CA GLN A 6 -0.76 0.42 -10.47
C GLN A 6 -2.08 1.03 -10.01
N MET A 7 -3.22 0.58 -10.54
CA MET A 7 -4.54 1.09 -10.16
C MET A 7 -4.85 0.86 -8.67
N MET A 8 -4.59 -0.35 -8.16
CA MET A 8 -4.78 -0.65 -6.74
C MET A 8 -3.86 0.18 -5.84
N LEU A 9 -2.57 0.32 -6.19
CA LEU A 9 -1.65 1.15 -5.40
C LEU A 9 -2.03 2.64 -5.48
N ALA A 10 -2.42 3.13 -6.66
CA ALA A 10 -2.90 4.50 -6.82
C ALA A 10 -4.12 4.76 -5.93
N GLN A 11 -5.08 3.82 -5.87
CA GLN A 11 -6.22 3.92 -4.96
C GLN A 11 -5.77 4.00 -3.49
N ALA A 12 -4.77 3.20 -3.08
CA ALA A 12 -4.22 3.29 -1.73
C ALA A 12 -3.59 4.65 -1.43
N LEU A 13 -2.85 5.23 -2.40
CA LEU A 13 -2.25 6.56 -2.27
C LEU A 13 -3.30 7.68 -2.24
N ILE A 14 -4.37 7.57 -3.03
CA ILE A 14 -5.51 8.49 -2.98
C ILE A 14 -6.16 8.43 -1.58
N CYS A 15 -6.47 7.23 -1.07
CA CYS A 15 -7.02 7.09 0.28
C CYS A 15 -6.11 7.68 1.37
N ARG A 16 -4.78 7.52 1.22
CA ARG A 16 -3.78 8.04 2.17
C ARG A 16 -3.73 9.57 2.21
N HIS A 17 -3.78 10.23 1.05
CA HIS A 17 -3.54 11.68 0.95
C HIS A 17 -4.79 12.52 0.80
N LEU A 18 -5.79 12.02 0.09
CA LEU A 18 -7.01 12.76 -0.27
C LEU A 18 -8.24 12.21 0.46
N GLY A 19 -8.17 11.00 1.00
CA GLY A 19 -9.28 10.33 1.65
C GLY A 19 -10.18 9.57 0.67
N ARG A 20 -10.98 8.65 1.20
CA ARG A 20 -11.83 7.76 0.39
C ARG A 20 -12.98 8.49 -0.32
N ASP A 21 -13.44 9.58 0.26
CA ASP A 21 -14.59 10.36 -0.22
C ASP A 21 -14.19 11.38 -1.31
N TRP A 22 -12.89 11.56 -1.55
CA TRP A 22 -12.42 12.44 -2.61
C TRP A 22 -12.82 11.89 -3.98
N SER A 23 -13.27 12.79 -4.85
CA SER A 23 -13.67 12.49 -6.22
C SER A 23 -13.04 13.49 -7.17
N TRP A 24 -12.55 12.98 -8.30
CA TRP A 24 -12.02 13.81 -9.37
C TRP A 24 -13.15 14.38 -10.22
N GLU A 25 -13.02 15.66 -10.61
CA GLU A 25 -13.98 16.34 -11.48
C GLU A 25 -13.26 17.20 -12.53
N LYS A 26 -13.65 17.06 -13.80
CA LYS A 26 -13.02 17.75 -14.95
C LYS A 26 -12.90 19.26 -14.80
N GLN A 27 -13.89 19.90 -14.18
CA GLN A 27 -14.03 21.34 -14.13
C GLN A 27 -13.46 21.96 -12.84
N LYS A 28 -12.96 21.14 -11.90
CA LYS A 28 -12.43 21.61 -10.63
C LYS A 28 -10.91 21.55 -10.62
N GLU A 29 -10.30 22.54 -9.97
CA GLU A 29 -8.89 22.49 -9.62
C GLU A 29 -8.65 21.35 -8.64
N GLN A 30 -7.62 20.56 -8.91
CA GLN A 30 -7.30 19.37 -8.12
C GLN A 30 -6.21 19.68 -7.09
N PRO A 31 -6.22 19.02 -5.92
CA PRO A 31 -5.15 19.17 -4.93
C PRO A 31 -3.78 18.85 -5.53
N LYS A 32 -2.71 19.47 -5.01
CA LYS A 32 -1.35 19.26 -5.53
C LYS A 32 -0.89 17.81 -5.37
N GLU A 33 -1.36 17.15 -4.32
CA GLU A 33 -1.12 15.75 -4.00
C GLU A 33 -1.67 14.83 -5.11
N TYR A 34 -2.80 15.16 -5.73
CA TYR A 34 -3.36 14.38 -6.85
C TYR A 34 -2.36 14.32 -8.01
N GLN A 35 -1.83 15.47 -8.44
CA GLN A 35 -0.83 15.52 -9.52
C GLN A 35 0.44 14.76 -9.14
N ARG A 36 0.88 14.88 -7.88
CA ARG A 36 2.05 14.15 -7.39
C ARG A 36 1.85 12.63 -7.37
N ILE A 37 0.67 12.16 -6.95
CA ILE A 37 0.29 10.74 -7.00
C ILE A 37 0.30 10.26 -8.45
N LEU A 38 -0.35 10.99 -9.35
CA LEU A 38 -0.42 10.63 -10.77
C LEU A 38 0.98 10.53 -11.40
N GLN A 39 1.87 11.47 -11.07
CA GLN A 39 3.26 11.47 -11.54
C GLN A 39 4.05 10.22 -11.14
N CYS A 40 3.73 9.59 -10.01
CA CYS A 40 4.39 8.33 -9.60
C CYS A 40 4.15 7.18 -10.59
N PHE A 41 3.07 7.22 -11.38
CA PHE A 41 2.65 6.13 -12.27
C PHE A 41 2.86 6.42 -13.75
N LEU A 42 3.38 7.59 -14.12
CA LEU A 42 3.68 7.91 -15.51
C LEU A 42 4.69 6.91 -16.09
N ASP A 43 4.60 6.69 -17.40
CA ASP A 43 5.46 5.73 -18.10
C ASP A 43 6.85 6.32 -18.40
N ARG A 44 7.55 6.72 -17.33
CA ARG A 44 8.93 7.20 -17.37
C ARG A 44 9.75 6.49 -16.30
N LYS A 45 11.02 6.21 -16.60
CA LYS A 45 11.90 5.45 -15.71
C LYS A 45 12.18 6.17 -14.37
N ASP A 46 12.09 7.50 -14.33
CA ASP A 46 12.26 8.31 -13.12
C ASP A 46 11.03 8.31 -12.19
N CYS A 47 9.90 7.76 -12.63
CA CYS A 47 8.69 7.62 -11.81
C CYS A 47 8.69 6.27 -11.06
N CYS A 48 8.53 6.31 -9.73
CA CYS A 48 8.75 5.17 -8.81
C CYS A 48 7.87 3.94 -9.07
N TYR A 49 6.64 4.13 -9.54
CA TYR A 49 5.69 3.06 -9.83
C TYR A 49 5.35 2.97 -11.32
N SER A 50 6.23 3.48 -12.18
CA SER A 50 6.09 3.37 -13.63
C SER A 50 6.11 1.92 -14.12
N ILE A 51 5.58 1.70 -15.32
CA ILE A 51 5.66 0.39 -15.98
C ILE A 51 7.11 -0.10 -16.13
N HIS A 52 8.05 0.83 -16.34
CA HIS A 52 9.48 0.56 -16.44
C HIS A 52 10.03 -0.02 -15.13
N GLN A 53 9.76 0.66 -14.01
CA GLN A 53 10.23 0.22 -12.70
C GLN A 53 9.58 -1.10 -12.28
N MET A 54 8.28 -1.29 -12.54
CA MET A 54 7.60 -2.55 -12.22
C MET A 54 8.11 -3.72 -13.05
N ALA A 55 8.30 -3.56 -14.36
CA ALA A 55 8.84 -4.61 -15.22
C ALA A 55 10.29 -4.95 -14.84
N GLN A 56 11.12 -3.93 -14.60
CA GLN A 56 12.52 -4.13 -14.19
C GLN A 56 12.64 -4.82 -12.83
N MET A 57 11.82 -4.43 -11.85
CA MET A 57 11.78 -5.06 -10.53
C MET A 57 11.29 -6.51 -10.61
N GLY A 58 10.39 -6.82 -11.55
CA GLY A 58 9.91 -8.18 -11.81
C GLY A 58 10.99 -9.16 -12.26
N VAL A 59 12.09 -8.68 -12.85
CA VAL A 59 13.26 -9.52 -13.16
C VAL A 59 13.83 -10.14 -11.90
N GLY A 60 13.85 -9.40 -10.79
CA GLY A 60 14.26 -9.90 -9.47
C GLY A 60 13.26 -10.90 -8.84
N GLU A 61 12.06 -11.05 -9.41
CA GLU A 61 11.06 -12.07 -9.06
C GLU A 61 11.08 -13.25 -10.05
N GLY A 62 12.09 -13.33 -10.93
CA GLY A 62 12.21 -14.37 -11.95
C GLY A 62 11.25 -14.18 -13.13
N LYS A 63 10.81 -12.95 -13.42
CA LYS A 63 9.98 -12.60 -14.58
C LYS A 63 10.76 -11.75 -15.56
N SER A 64 10.97 -12.24 -16.78
CA SER A 64 11.55 -11.45 -17.86
C SER A 64 10.62 -10.29 -18.23
N ILE A 65 11.20 -9.21 -18.74
CA ILE A 65 10.42 -8.09 -19.25
C ILE A 65 9.52 -8.57 -20.38
N GLY A 66 8.22 -8.26 -20.30
CA GLY A 66 7.21 -8.70 -21.26
C GLY A 66 6.45 -9.96 -20.83
N GLU A 67 6.92 -10.69 -19.82
CA GLU A 67 6.17 -11.81 -19.25
C GLU A 67 4.92 -11.33 -18.50
N TRP A 68 3.91 -12.20 -18.45
CA TRP A 68 2.71 -11.96 -17.65
C TRP A 68 2.96 -12.27 -16.16
N PHE A 69 2.40 -11.42 -15.29
CA PHE A 69 2.55 -11.49 -13.84
C PHE A 69 1.25 -11.99 -13.22
N GLY A 70 1.34 -12.87 -12.22
CA GLY A 70 0.21 -13.18 -11.35
C GLY A 70 0.03 -12.14 -10.24
N PRO A 71 -1.10 -12.19 -9.48
CA PRO A 71 -1.36 -11.26 -8.38
C PRO A 71 -0.26 -11.24 -7.31
N ASN A 72 0.29 -12.40 -6.93
CA ASN A 72 1.37 -12.46 -5.95
C ASN A 72 2.64 -11.74 -6.45
N THR A 73 3.05 -12.01 -7.70
CA THR A 73 4.27 -11.40 -8.26
C THR A 73 4.18 -9.89 -8.31
N VAL A 74 3.04 -9.33 -8.76
CA VAL A 74 2.87 -7.87 -8.76
C VAL A 74 2.86 -7.30 -7.34
N ALA A 75 2.27 -8.00 -6.37
CA ALA A 75 2.30 -7.58 -4.96
C ALA A 75 3.72 -7.50 -4.39
N GLN A 76 4.57 -8.49 -4.67
CA GLN A 76 5.98 -8.48 -4.25
C GLN A 76 6.77 -7.35 -4.92
N VAL A 77 6.51 -7.08 -6.21
CA VAL A 77 7.11 -5.94 -6.92
C VAL A 77 6.71 -4.61 -6.28
N LEU A 78 5.42 -4.40 -5.99
CA LEU A 78 4.96 -3.18 -5.32
C LEU A 78 5.59 -3.02 -3.93
N LYS A 79 5.70 -4.12 -3.17
CA LYS A 79 6.38 -4.13 -1.87
C LYS A 79 7.83 -3.66 -1.97
N LYS A 80 8.59 -4.12 -2.97
CA LYS A 80 9.98 -3.70 -3.19
C LYS A 80 10.08 -2.25 -3.65
N LEU A 81 9.22 -1.81 -4.58
CA LEU A 81 9.22 -0.43 -5.08
C LEU A 81 8.85 0.59 -4.00
N ALA A 82 7.94 0.24 -3.08
CA ALA A 82 7.55 1.11 -1.98
C ALA A 82 8.69 1.48 -1.03
N LEU A 83 9.79 0.70 -1.00
CA LEU A 83 10.98 1.03 -0.23
C LEU A 83 11.70 2.29 -0.73
N PHE A 84 11.52 2.65 -2.00
CA PHE A 84 12.13 3.82 -2.62
C PHE A 84 11.23 5.06 -2.59
N ASP A 85 10.02 4.93 -2.01
CA ASP A 85 9.06 6.02 -1.91
C ASP A 85 9.01 6.58 -0.48
N GLU A 86 9.92 7.51 -0.21
CA GLU A 86 10.03 8.17 1.08
C GLU A 86 8.82 9.08 1.39
N TRP A 87 8.20 9.66 0.36
CA TRP A 87 7.05 10.56 0.55
C TRP A 87 5.84 9.82 1.09
N ASN A 88 5.57 8.65 0.54
CA ASN A 88 4.46 7.81 0.96
C ASN A 88 4.78 7.00 2.21
N SER A 89 6.03 6.55 2.37
CA SER A 89 6.51 5.77 3.53
C SER A 89 5.56 4.62 3.90
N LEU A 90 5.04 3.91 2.89
CA LEU A 90 4.10 2.82 3.08
C LEU A 90 4.78 1.60 3.69
N ALA A 91 4.07 0.93 4.60
CA ALA A 91 4.33 -0.46 4.91
C ALA A 91 3.53 -1.33 3.94
N VAL A 92 4.19 -2.21 3.17
CA VAL A 92 3.50 -3.14 2.26
C VAL A 92 3.65 -4.56 2.79
N TYR A 93 2.56 -5.12 3.31
CA TYR A 93 2.51 -6.49 3.81
C TYR A 93 1.81 -7.38 2.80
N VAL A 94 2.52 -8.42 2.35
CA VAL A 94 1.96 -9.46 1.48
C VAL A 94 1.89 -10.73 2.31
N SER A 95 0.68 -11.22 2.59
CA SER A 95 0.51 -12.45 3.37
C SER A 95 0.92 -13.67 2.57
N MET A 96 1.40 -14.70 3.25
CA MET A 96 1.70 -16.01 2.67
C MET A 96 0.78 -17.05 3.32
N ASP A 97 0.58 -18.19 2.65
CA ASP A 97 -0.16 -19.35 3.16
C ASP A 97 -1.56 -19.01 3.71
N ASN A 98 -2.23 -18.06 3.05
CA ASN A 98 -3.56 -17.56 3.40
C ASN A 98 -3.70 -17.06 4.86
N THR A 99 -2.59 -16.66 5.49
CA THR A 99 -2.55 -16.30 6.91
C THR A 99 -2.01 -14.89 7.11
N VAL A 100 -2.76 -14.04 7.81
CA VAL A 100 -2.34 -12.68 8.18
C VAL A 100 -1.86 -12.66 9.63
N VAL A 101 -0.57 -12.38 9.84
CA VAL A 101 0.03 -12.38 11.18
C VAL A 101 0.04 -10.95 11.74
N ILE A 102 -0.79 -10.72 12.76
CA ILE A 102 -1.00 -9.39 13.35
C ILE A 102 0.28 -8.80 13.97
N GLU A 103 1.10 -9.65 14.59
CA GLU A 103 2.35 -9.20 15.22
C GLU A 103 3.36 -8.69 14.19
N ASP A 104 3.50 -9.38 13.06
CA ASP A 104 4.38 -8.97 11.98
C ASP A 104 3.97 -7.62 11.38
N ILE A 105 2.66 -7.41 11.19
CA ILE A 105 2.12 -6.13 10.72
C ILE A 105 2.46 -5.02 11.72
N LYS A 106 2.22 -5.25 13.03
CA LYS A 106 2.54 -4.27 14.07
C LYS A 106 4.03 -3.94 14.09
N LYS A 107 4.90 -4.93 13.94
CA LYS A 107 6.35 -4.73 13.87
C LYS A 107 6.78 -3.94 12.63
N MET A 108 6.16 -4.21 11.48
CA MET A 108 6.46 -3.51 10.22
C MET A 108 6.00 -2.05 10.21
N CYS A 109 4.85 -1.75 10.82
CA CYS A 109 4.25 -0.42 10.74
C CYS A 109 4.68 0.53 11.86
N ARG A 110 5.10 0.03 13.03
CA ARG A 110 5.57 0.87 14.14
C ARG A 110 6.94 1.46 13.81
N VAL A 111 7.02 2.79 13.84
CA VAL A 111 8.29 3.53 13.74
C VAL A 111 8.73 3.91 15.14
N LEU A 112 9.95 3.53 15.51
CA LEU A 112 10.56 3.98 16.76
C LEU A 112 10.86 5.48 16.67
N PRO A 113 10.59 6.26 17.74
CA PRO A 113 11.00 7.66 17.77
C PRO A 113 12.51 7.76 17.54
N LEU A 114 12.93 8.58 16.58
CA LEU A 114 14.33 8.98 16.46
C LEU A 114 14.70 9.83 17.68
N SER A 115 15.29 9.22 18.69
CA SER A 115 15.95 9.95 19.78
C SER A 115 17.24 10.57 19.24
N ILE A 116 17.19 11.83 18.82
CA ILE A 116 18.40 12.64 18.67
C ILE A 116 18.69 13.24 20.06
N ASP A 117 19.39 12.47 20.88
CA ASP A 117 20.14 13.03 22.00
C ASP A 117 21.60 13.15 21.54
N THR A 118 21.96 14.30 20.97
CA THR A 118 23.35 14.79 21.04
C THR A 118 23.45 15.59 22.33
N PRO A 119 24.16 15.11 23.38
CA PRO A 119 24.49 15.96 24.50
C PRO A 119 25.61 16.90 24.04
N GLY A 120 25.22 18.04 23.47
CA GLY A 120 26.10 19.16 23.23
C GLY A 120 26.46 19.82 24.55
N ASP A 121 27.76 19.90 24.81
CA ASP A 121 28.43 20.58 25.91
C ASP A 121 27.70 21.84 26.41
N ARG A 122 27.26 21.83 27.66
CA ARG A 122 27.08 23.04 28.46
C ARG A 122 27.70 22.82 29.86
N PRO A 123 28.52 23.76 30.35
CA PRO A 123 29.19 23.61 31.63
C PRO A 123 28.18 23.73 32.80
N PRO A 124 28.52 23.15 33.97
CA PRO A 124 27.61 23.07 35.10
C PRO A 124 27.71 24.35 35.92
N ASP A 125 26.61 25.10 36.04
CA ASP A 125 26.48 26.05 37.13
C ASP A 125 25.03 26.20 37.61
N SER A 126 24.90 26.10 38.94
CA SER A 126 23.83 26.66 39.78
C SER A 126 22.53 25.85 39.98
N LEU A 127 22.51 25.19 41.14
CA LEU A 127 21.38 24.66 41.89
C LEU A 127 20.17 25.61 41.95
N THR A 128 19.00 25.16 41.49
CA THR A 128 17.71 25.50 42.12
C THR A 128 16.77 24.31 42.02
N ALA A 129 16.35 23.80 43.19
CA ALA A 129 15.33 22.77 43.31
C ALA A 129 13.96 23.37 42.98
N SER A 130 13.31 22.87 41.92
CA SER A 130 11.87 23.00 41.77
C SER A 130 11.29 21.68 41.27
N ASN A 131 10.37 21.13 42.07
CA ASN A 131 9.55 19.98 41.72
C ASN A 131 8.63 20.37 40.57
N GLN A 132 9.00 20.00 39.34
CA GLN A 132 8.06 19.89 38.24
C GLN A 132 7.95 18.43 37.84
N SER A 133 6.72 17.92 38.03
CA SER A 133 6.19 16.67 37.54
C SER A 133 6.88 16.17 36.29
N LYS A 134 7.48 14.97 36.38
CA LYS A 134 7.81 14.12 35.23
C LYS A 134 6.52 13.86 34.45
N GLY A 135 6.17 14.78 33.56
CA GLY A 135 5.29 14.49 32.43
C GLY A 135 6.03 13.48 31.58
N THR A 136 5.65 12.21 31.72
CA THR A 136 5.98 11.18 30.74
C THR A 136 5.31 11.63 29.45
N SER A 137 6.04 12.41 28.64
CA SER A 137 5.72 12.62 27.23
C SER A 137 5.68 11.22 26.62
N ALA A 138 4.47 10.68 26.49
CA ALA A 138 4.23 9.42 25.83
C ALA A 138 4.61 9.65 24.36
N TYR A 139 5.86 9.35 24.02
CA TYR A 139 6.33 9.33 22.64
C TYR A 139 5.47 8.34 21.86
N CYS A 140 4.40 8.81 21.22
CA CYS A 140 3.55 7.97 20.40
C CYS A 140 4.37 7.48 19.20
N SER A 141 4.64 6.19 19.15
CA SER A 141 5.22 5.54 17.96
C SER A 141 4.33 5.83 16.75
N ALA A 142 4.88 6.47 15.72
CA ALA A 142 4.14 6.73 14.49
C ALA A 142 3.82 5.40 13.77
N TRP A 143 2.66 5.32 13.14
CA TRP A 143 2.22 4.15 12.38
C TRP A 143 2.31 4.44 10.87
N LYS A 144 3.13 3.67 10.16
CA LYS A 144 3.19 3.74 8.69
C LYS A 144 1.86 3.29 8.09
N PRO A 145 1.28 4.04 7.14
CA PRO A 145 0.10 3.58 6.43
C PRO A 145 0.37 2.22 5.77
N LEU A 146 -0.57 1.29 5.94
CA LEU A 146 -0.40 -0.12 5.56
C LEU A 146 -1.15 -0.41 4.26
N LEU A 147 -0.42 -0.93 3.27
CA LEU A 147 -0.99 -1.66 2.14
C LEU A 147 -0.92 -3.16 2.45
N LEU A 148 -2.07 -3.76 2.77
CA LEU A 148 -2.21 -5.18 3.05
C LEU A 148 -2.71 -5.91 1.80
N ILE A 149 -1.92 -6.85 1.28
CA ILE A 149 -2.27 -7.66 0.11
C ILE A 149 -2.32 -9.12 0.51
N VAL A 150 -3.42 -9.80 0.17
CA VAL A 150 -3.65 -11.21 0.48
C VAL A 150 -3.81 -12.01 -0.81
N PRO A 151 -2.72 -12.57 -1.38
CA PRO A 151 -2.80 -13.43 -2.55
C PRO A 151 -3.51 -14.74 -2.21
N LEU A 152 -4.55 -15.09 -2.98
CA LEU A 152 -5.37 -16.28 -2.75
C LEU A 152 -5.55 -17.09 -4.04
N ARG A 153 -5.77 -18.40 -3.87
CA ARG A 153 -6.26 -19.30 -4.92
C ARG A 153 -7.57 -19.93 -4.46
N LEU A 154 -8.70 -19.38 -4.92
CA LEU A 154 -10.04 -19.74 -4.44
C LEU A 154 -10.67 -20.97 -5.13
N GLY A 155 -9.90 -21.72 -5.91
CA GLY A 155 -10.34 -22.92 -6.60
C GLY A 155 -9.38 -23.35 -7.71
N ILE A 156 -9.60 -24.51 -8.31
CA ILE A 156 -8.68 -25.06 -9.33
C ILE A 156 -8.90 -24.38 -10.69
N ASN A 157 -10.12 -24.38 -11.22
CA ASN A 157 -10.42 -23.78 -12.53
C ASN A 157 -11.24 -22.50 -12.41
N GLN A 158 -12.13 -22.46 -11.42
CA GLN A 158 -13.04 -21.38 -11.11
C GLN A 158 -13.11 -21.21 -9.59
N ILE A 159 -13.63 -20.07 -9.14
CA ILE A 159 -13.86 -19.82 -7.71
C ILE A 159 -14.84 -20.87 -7.18
N ASN A 160 -14.51 -21.51 -6.08
CA ASN A 160 -15.44 -22.39 -5.38
C ASN A 160 -16.57 -21.54 -4.76
N PRO A 161 -17.86 -21.84 -5.04
CA PRO A 161 -19.00 -21.07 -4.54
C PRO A 161 -18.99 -20.78 -3.04
N VAL A 162 -18.39 -21.65 -2.22
CA VAL A 162 -18.27 -21.45 -0.75
C VAL A 162 -17.53 -20.17 -0.36
N TYR A 163 -16.70 -19.61 -1.26
CA TYR A 163 -15.96 -18.38 -1.00
C TYR A 163 -16.66 -17.12 -1.53
N VAL A 164 -17.75 -17.24 -2.28
CA VAL A 164 -18.38 -16.10 -2.96
C VAL A 164 -18.86 -15.05 -1.96
N ASP A 165 -19.57 -15.47 -0.92
CA ASP A 165 -20.08 -14.54 0.09
C ASP A 165 -18.95 -13.85 0.85
N ALA A 166 -17.94 -14.61 1.28
CA ALA A 166 -16.76 -14.06 1.95
C ALA A 166 -16.00 -13.07 1.05
N PHE A 167 -15.88 -13.35 -0.24
CA PHE A 167 -15.26 -12.46 -1.21
C PHE A 167 -16.05 -11.17 -1.41
N LYS A 168 -17.39 -11.25 -1.45
CA LYS A 168 -18.28 -10.07 -1.49
C LYS A 168 -18.14 -9.20 -0.23
N GLU A 169 -18.02 -9.82 0.94
CA GLU A 169 -17.79 -9.08 2.20
C GLU A 169 -16.49 -8.27 2.19
N CYS A 170 -15.42 -8.75 1.51
CA CYS A 170 -14.19 -7.98 1.35
C CYS A 170 -14.42 -6.61 0.70
N PHE A 171 -15.36 -6.48 -0.25
CA PHE A 171 -15.66 -5.20 -0.90
C PHE A 171 -16.45 -4.23 -0.01
N LYS A 172 -17.09 -4.73 1.06
CA LYS A 172 -17.91 -3.91 1.96
C LYS A 172 -17.11 -3.27 3.10
N MET A 173 -15.88 -3.73 3.32
CA MET A 173 -15.00 -3.17 4.36
C MET A 173 -14.57 -1.74 4.00
N PRO A 174 -14.56 -0.79 4.95
CA PRO A 174 -14.07 0.58 4.71
C PRO A 174 -12.63 0.64 4.19
N GLN A 175 -11.82 -0.36 4.53
CA GLN A 175 -10.42 -0.48 4.15
C GLN A 175 -10.23 -1.15 2.78
N SER A 176 -11.32 -1.56 2.11
CA SER A 176 -11.23 -2.29 0.85
C SER A 176 -10.53 -1.46 -0.22
N LEU A 177 -9.51 -2.06 -0.81
CA LEU A 177 -8.86 -1.59 -2.03
C LEU A 177 -9.29 -2.43 -3.23
N GLY A 178 -10.31 -3.27 -3.12
CA GLY A 178 -10.74 -4.19 -4.18
C GLY A 178 -9.84 -5.42 -4.32
N ALA A 179 -9.82 -6.03 -5.52
CA ALA A 179 -9.08 -7.25 -5.79
C ALA A 179 -8.40 -7.22 -7.16
N LEU A 180 -7.23 -7.88 -7.25
CA LEU A 180 -6.54 -8.14 -8.52
C LEU A 180 -6.78 -9.58 -8.94
N GLY A 181 -7.15 -9.80 -10.20
CA GLY A 181 -7.36 -11.15 -10.69
C GLY A 181 -7.47 -11.22 -12.20
N GLY A 182 -7.88 -12.39 -12.68
CA GLY A 182 -8.05 -12.66 -14.10
C GLY A 182 -7.07 -13.70 -14.65
N LYS A 183 -7.31 -14.12 -15.90
CA LYS A 183 -6.51 -15.12 -16.61
C LYS A 183 -5.22 -14.47 -17.14
N PRO A 184 -4.21 -15.25 -17.57
CA PRO A 184 -3.11 -14.71 -18.36
C PRO A 184 -3.62 -13.79 -19.46
N ASN A 185 -3.02 -12.60 -19.52
CA ASN A 185 -3.34 -11.52 -20.47
C ASN A 185 -4.75 -10.91 -20.37
N ASN A 186 -5.59 -11.36 -19.43
CA ASN A 186 -6.94 -10.83 -19.18
C ASN A 186 -7.07 -10.54 -17.69
N ALA A 187 -6.40 -9.47 -17.25
CA ALA A 187 -6.32 -9.11 -15.84
C ALA A 187 -7.16 -7.86 -15.57
N TYR A 188 -7.92 -7.89 -14.49
CA TYR A 188 -8.84 -6.81 -14.12
C TYR A 188 -8.54 -6.31 -12.70
N TYR A 189 -8.88 -5.05 -12.46
CA TYR A 189 -8.95 -4.50 -11.11
C TYR A 189 -10.41 -4.44 -10.66
N PHE A 190 -10.83 -5.39 -9.83
CA PHE A 190 -12.19 -5.45 -9.29
C PHE A 190 -12.34 -4.45 -8.16
N ILE A 191 -13.36 -3.58 -8.24
CA ILE A 191 -13.58 -2.46 -7.30
C ILE A 191 -14.88 -2.60 -6.51
N GLY A 192 -15.74 -3.56 -6.86
CA GLY A 192 -17.02 -3.79 -6.18
C GLY A 192 -17.82 -4.90 -6.83
N PHE A 193 -19.10 -4.98 -6.48
CA PHE A 193 -20.03 -5.96 -7.04
C PHE A 193 -21.47 -5.42 -7.02
N LEU A 194 -22.32 -6.00 -7.87
CA LEU A 194 -23.78 -5.81 -7.86
C LEU A 194 -24.44 -7.17 -8.09
N GLY A 195 -25.25 -7.64 -7.13
CA GLY A 195 -25.82 -8.99 -7.20
C GLY A 195 -24.70 -10.05 -7.22
N ASP A 196 -24.61 -10.81 -8.32
CA ASP A 196 -23.60 -11.84 -8.57
C ASP A 196 -22.52 -11.40 -9.58
N GLU A 197 -22.54 -10.15 -10.01
CA GLU A 197 -21.59 -9.60 -10.97
C GLU A 197 -20.54 -8.73 -10.28
N LEU A 198 -19.28 -8.87 -10.69
CA LEU A 198 -18.19 -8.02 -10.22
C LEU A 198 -18.06 -6.78 -11.11
N ILE A 199 -17.78 -5.64 -10.49
CA ILE A 199 -17.49 -4.37 -11.17
C ILE A 199 -15.98 -4.18 -11.18
N PHE A 200 -15.41 -3.83 -12.34
CA PHE A 200 -13.97 -3.71 -12.51
C PHE A 200 -13.53 -2.58 -13.44
N LEU A 201 -12.25 -2.22 -13.36
CA LEU A 201 -11.51 -1.43 -14.32
C LEU A 201 -10.62 -2.36 -15.16
N ASP A 202 -10.62 -2.14 -16.47
CA ASP A 202 -9.82 -2.84 -17.49
C ASP A 202 -8.70 -1.92 -18.01
#